data_AF-A0A7S2U2K4-F1
#
_entry.id   AF-A0A7S2U2K4-F1
#
_cell.length_a   1.000
_cell.length_b   1.000
_cell.length_c   1.000
_cell.angle_alpha   90.00
_cell.angle_beta   90.00
_cell.angle_gamma   90.00
#
_symmetry.space_group_name_H-M   'P 1'
#
loop_
_entity.id
_entity.type
_entity.pdbx_description
1 polymer ?
#
loop_
_entity_poly.entity_id
_entity_poly.type
_entity_poly.pdbx_seq_one_letter_code
_entity_poly.pdbx_strand_id
1 'polypeptide(L)'
;NAIYTPMEQGLVMPVSRAWNFVKNPETSDFTYVLFDWDNLFASYMASVVGMTDLSISNLIQVIKSITSAGFIPNYSGAGVKSEDRTEPPIGAMVLERMLQRI
;
A
#
# COMPACT_ATOMS: atom_id res chain seq x y z
N ASN A 1 0.38 -11.69 -5.10
CA ASN A 1 -0.87 -10.93 -4.94
C ASN A 1 -0.61 -9.50 -5.42
N ALA A 2 -0.62 -9.29 -6.74
CA ALA A 2 -0.37 -7.98 -7.35
C ALA A 2 -1.56 -7.67 -8.24
N ILE A 3 -2.12 -6.47 -8.08
CA ILE A 3 -3.28 -6.01 -8.86
C ILE A 3 -2.99 -4.62 -9.42
N TYR A 4 -3.67 -4.30 -10.51
CA TYR A 4 -3.79 -2.94 -11.01
C TYR A 4 -5.17 -2.40 -10.67
N THR A 5 -5.24 -1.13 -10.30
CA THR A 5 -6.50 -0.40 -10.17
C THR A 5 -6.35 1.00 -10.79
N PRO A 6 -7.32 1.44 -11.61
CA PRO A 6 -7.33 2.80 -12.14
C PRO A 6 -7.25 3.88 -11.06
N MET A 7 -7.76 3.61 -9.85
CA MET A 7 -7.81 4.58 -8.76
C MET A 7 -6.42 4.96 -8.22
N GLU A 8 -5.50 4.00 -8.19
CA GLU A 8 -4.12 4.25 -7.76
C GLU A 8 -3.20 4.64 -8.92
N GLN A 9 -3.66 4.46 -10.17
CA GLN A 9 -2.87 4.66 -11.38
C GLN A 9 -1.54 3.88 -11.34
N GLY A 10 -1.57 2.69 -10.75
CA GLY A 10 -0.37 1.89 -10.49
C GLY A 10 -0.65 0.50 -9.97
N LEU A 11 0.43 -0.26 -9.79
CA LEU A 11 0.38 -1.60 -9.22
C LEU A 11 0.39 -1.53 -7.70
N VAL A 12 -0.45 -2.34 -7.07
CA VAL A 12 -0.48 -2.51 -5.61
C VAL A 12 -0.41 -3.98 -5.24
N MET A 13 0.06 -4.24 -4.03
CA MET A 13 0.17 -5.57 -3.44
C MET A 13 -0.67 -5.66 -2.16
N PRO A 14 -2.01 -5.75 -2.25
CA PRO A 14 -2.84 -5.97 -1.08
C PRO A 14 -2.39 -7.21 -0.32
N VAL A 15 -2.65 -7.24 0.98
CA VAL A 15 -2.35 -8.42 1.81
C VAL A 15 -3.07 -9.66 1.28
N SER A 16 -2.47 -10.84 1.41
CA SER A 16 -3.14 -12.10 1.06
C SER A 16 -3.99 -12.59 2.24
N ARG A 17 -5.16 -11.98 2.44
CA ARG A 17 -6.10 -12.25 3.54
C ARG A 17 -7.55 -12.25 3.06
N ALA A 18 -8.46 -12.88 3.79
CA ALA A 18 -9.89 -12.88 3.45
C ALA A 18 -10.54 -11.48 3.50
N TRP A 19 -9.87 -10.50 4.12
CA TRP A 19 -10.29 -9.12 4.30
C TRP A 19 -9.43 -8.13 3.49
N ASN A 20 -8.75 -8.62 2.46
CA ASN A 20 -7.94 -7.78 1.57
C ASN A 20 -8.75 -7.02 0.52
N PHE A 21 -10.04 -7.34 0.41
CA PHE A 21 -11.01 -6.59 -0.36
C PHE A 21 -12.04 -5.93 0.56
N VAL A 22 -12.42 -4.69 0.25
CA VAL A 22 -13.54 -4.02 0.93
C VAL A 22 -14.85 -4.74 0.63
N LYS A 23 -15.74 -4.79 1.63
CA LYS A 23 -17.00 -5.52 1.51
C LYS A 23 -18.05 -4.79 0.65
N ASN A 24 -18.04 -3.45 0.68
CA ASN A 24 -18.99 -2.60 -0.03
C ASN A 24 -18.22 -1.49 -0.77
N PRO A 25 -17.53 -1.81 -1.88
CA PRO A 25 -16.80 -0.80 -2.63
C PRO A 25 -17.77 0.17 -3.31
N GLU A 26 -17.41 1.45 -3.38
CA GLU A 26 -18.21 2.46 -4.09
C GLU A 26 -18.26 2.20 -5.60
N THR A 27 -17.20 1.62 -6.17
CA THR A 27 -17.11 1.20 -7.59
C THR A 27 -16.32 -0.11 -7.72
N SER A 28 -16.38 -0.77 -8.87
CA SER A 28 -15.59 -1.99 -9.14
C SER A 28 -14.07 -1.77 -9.01
N ASP A 29 -13.61 -0.53 -9.16
CA ASP A 29 -12.18 -0.18 -9.10
C ASP A 29 -11.68 -0.06 -7.65
N PHE A 30 -12.58 -0.01 -6.69
CA PHE A 30 -12.32 0.23 -5.27
C PHE A 30 -12.27 -1.03 -4.43
N THR A 31 -12.08 -2.20 -5.03
CA THR A 31 -12.23 -3.46 -4.29
C THR A 31 -11.14 -3.73 -3.26
N TYR A 32 -10.01 -3.01 -3.23
CA TYR A 32 -8.80 -3.35 -2.45
C TYR A 32 -8.69 -2.65 -1.09
N VAL A 33 -7.79 -3.15 -0.24
CA VAL A 33 -7.31 -2.48 0.97
C VAL A 33 -5.78 -2.48 1.01
N LEU A 34 -5.20 -1.32 1.32
CA LEU A 34 -3.79 -1.15 1.66
C LEU A 34 -3.69 -1.02 3.18
N PHE A 35 -2.78 -1.79 3.78
CA PHE A 35 -2.39 -1.69 5.19
C PHE A 35 -0.95 -1.19 5.21
N ASP A 36 -0.70 -0.10 5.93
CA ASP A 36 0.56 0.65 5.88
C ASP A 36 1.79 -0.26 6.03
N TRP A 37 2.01 -0.88 7.19
CA TRP A 37 3.25 -1.64 7.41
C TRP A 37 3.33 -2.96 6.61
N ASP A 38 2.21 -3.63 6.37
CA ASP A 38 2.15 -4.87 5.61
C ASP A 38 2.51 -4.60 4.13
N ASN A 39 1.94 -3.55 3.54
CA ASN A 39 2.24 -3.16 2.17
C ASN A 39 3.68 -2.63 2.05
N LEU A 40 4.20 -1.90 3.04
CA LEU A 40 5.60 -1.48 3.03
C LEU A 40 6.57 -2.67 3.05
N PHE A 41 6.33 -3.68 3.89
CA PHE A 41 7.12 -4.91 3.83
C PHE A 41 6.94 -5.66 2.52
N ALA A 42 5.75 -5.66 1.92
CA ALA A 42 5.54 -6.22 0.58
C ALA A 42 6.40 -5.51 -0.47
N SER A 43 6.50 -4.18 -0.44
CA SER A 43 7.41 -3.41 -1.30
C SER A 43 8.85 -3.85 -1.13
N TYR A 44 9.31 -4.00 0.13
CA TYR A 44 10.66 -4.52 0.37
C TYR A 44 10.86 -5.91 -0.21
N MET A 45 9.94 -6.86 0.02
CA MET A 45 10.03 -8.21 -0.53
C MET A 45 10.06 -8.22 -2.06
N ALA A 46 9.25 -7.39 -2.72
CA ALA A 46 9.27 -7.26 -4.17
C ALA A 46 10.63 -6.75 -4.69
N SER A 47 11.26 -5.80 -3.98
CA SER A 47 12.60 -5.32 -4.34
C SER A 47 13.66 -6.42 -4.22
N VAL A 48 13.56 -7.28 -3.21
CA VAL A 48 14.49 -8.40 -2.98
C VAL A 48 14.46 -9.42 -4.13
N VAL A 49 13.30 -9.62 -4.76
CA VAL A 49 13.13 -10.58 -5.86
C VAL A 49 13.21 -9.94 -7.26
N GLY A 50 13.70 -8.70 -7.35
CA GLY A 50 13.94 -8.00 -8.63
C GLY A 50 12.69 -7.42 -9.30
N MET A 51 11.57 -7.28 -8.58
CA MET A 51 10.35 -6.65 -9.09
C MET A 51 10.34 -5.14 -8.80
N THR A 52 11.31 -4.41 -9.36
CA THR A 52 11.57 -3.00 -9.04
C THR A 52 10.34 -2.11 -9.23
N ASP A 53 9.69 -2.15 -10.40
CA ASP A 53 8.53 -1.30 -10.70
C ASP A 53 7.35 -1.54 -9.73
N LEU A 54 7.08 -2.81 -9.43
CA LEU A 54 6.04 -3.21 -8.47
C LEU A 54 6.39 -2.72 -7.05
N SER A 55 7.64 -2.86 -6.63
CA SER A 55 8.10 -2.41 -5.32
C SER A 55 7.95 -0.91 -5.12
N ILE A 56 8.34 -0.12 -6.13
CA ILE A 56 8.27 1.34 -6.12
C ILE A 56 6.81 1.77 -6.17
N SER A 57 6.02 1.20 -7.09
CA SER A 57 4.60 1.56 -7.23
C SER A 57 3.84 1.32 -5.93
N ASN A 58 3.97 0.13 -5.33
CA ASN A 58 3.27 -0.20 -4.09
C ASN A 58 3.71 0.69 -2.92
N LEU A 59 5.01 1.00 -2.78
CA LEU A 59 5.48 1.94 -1.75
C LEU A 59 4.87 3.33 -1.94
N ILE A 60 4.85 3.85 -3.18
CA ILE A 60 4.27 5.16 -3.48
C ILE A 60 2.78 5.20 -3.14
N GLN A 61 2.01 4.16 -3.43
CA GLN A 61 0.58 4.16 -3.11
C GLN A 61 0.31 4.18 -1.60
N VAL A 62 1.12 3.47 -0.80
CA VAL A 62 1.03 3.58 0.67
C VAL A 62 1.29 5.02 1.12
N ILE A 63 2.35 5.67 0.61
CA ILE A 63 2.66 7.06 1.00
C ILE A 63 1.58 8.05 0.51
N LYS A 64 1.04 7.86 -0.69
CA LYS A 64 -0.07 8.68 -1.23
C LYS A 64 -1.37 8.52 -0.43
N SER A 65 -1.50 7.44 0.35
CA SER A 65 -2.70 7.23 1.18
C SER A 65 -2.80 8.18 2.38
N ILE A 66 -1.81 9.06 2.60
CA ILE A 66 -1.79 10.08 3.66
C ILE A 66 -3.16 10.72 3.91
N THR A 67 -3.52 10.85 5.18
CA THR A 67 -4.76 11.49 5.62
C THR A 67 -4.67 13.00 5.54
N SER A 68 -5.82 13.68 5.68
CA SER A 68 -5.86 15.15 5.78
C SER A 68 -5.10 15.68 7.01
N ALA A 69 -4.92 14.85 8.04
CA ALA A 69 -4.16 15.15 9.24
C ALA A 69 -2.65 14.92 9.09
N GLY A 70 -2.18 14.38 7.95
CA GLY A 70 -0.76 14.28 7.63
C GLY A 70 -0.06 13.00 8.07
N PHE A 71 -0.80 11.93 8.38
CA PHE A 71 -0.23 10.61 8.70
C PHE A 71 -0.72 9.53 7.72
N ILE A 72 0.02 8.43 7.58
CA ILE A 72 -0.42 7.28 6.78
C ILE A 72 -1.40 6.44 7.63
N PRO A 73 -2.63 6.20 7.16
CA PRO A 73 -3.65 5.51 7.95
C PRO A 73 -3.29 4.04 8.17
N ASN A 74 -3.81 3.43 9.25
CA ASN A 74 -3.71 1.98 9.48
C ASN A 74 -4.26 1.16 8.30
N TYR A 75 -5.35 1.63 7.69
CA TYR A 75 -5.78 1.11 6.41
C TYR A 75 -6.31 2.23 5.51
N SER A 76 -6.16 2.02 4.22
CA SER A 76 -6.81 2.82 3.18
C SER A 76 -7.35 1.93 2.08
N GLY A 77 -8.57 2.19 1.64
CA GLY A 77 -9.20 1.46 0.54
C GLY A 77 -10.58 2.02 0.27
N ALA A 78 -10.99 2.01 -1.00
CA ALA A 78 -12.34 2.43 -1.39
C ALA A 78 -12.74 3.86 -0.98
N GLY A 79 -11.81 4.82 -1.05
CA GLY A 79 -12.06 6.20 -0.61
C GLY A 79 -12.16 6.37 0.91
N VAL A 80 -12.08 5.28 1.67
CA VAL A 80 -12.11 5.28 3.14
C VAL A 80 -10.70 5.09 3.69
N LYS A 81 -10.42 5.81 4.77
CA LYS A 81 -9.17 5.74 5.52
C LYS A 81 -9.50 5.70 7.01
N SER A 82 -8.65 5.06 7.80
CA SER A 82 -8.70 5.27 9.25
C SER A 82 -8.16 6.67 9.58
N GLU A 83 -9.01 7.54 10.09
CA GLU A 83 -8.65 8.93 10.44
C GLU A 83 -8.18 9.09 11.90
N ASP A 84 -8.13 8.00 12.67
CA ASP A 84 -7.83 8.02 14.11
C ASP A 84 -6.50 7.35 14.49
N ARG A 85 -5.85 6.61 13.58
CA ARG A 85 -4.66 5.80 13.89
C ARG A 85 -3.79 5.47 12.68
N THR A 86 -2.53 5.15 12.95
CA THR A 86 -1.52 4.66 11.99
C THR A 86 -1.01 3.27 12.41
N GLU A 87 -0.10 2.68 11.62
CA GLU A 87 0.67 1.49 11.96
C GLU A 87 2.13 1.87 12.28
N PRO A 88 3.01 0.93 12.66
CA PRO A 88 4.42 1.25 12.87
C PRO A 88 5.03 1.94 11.64
N PRO A 89 5.56 3.17 11.76
CA PRO A 89 5.94 4.00 10.63
C PRO A 89 7.31 3.58 10.08
N ILE A 90 7.33 2.50 9.30
CA ILE A 90 8.55 1.89 8.77
C ILE A 90 8.92 2.36 7.36
N GLY A 91 8.16 3.30 6.77
CA GLY A 91 8.29 3.68 5.36
C GLY A 91 9.69 4.16 4.97
N ALA A 92 10.32 5.00 5.79
CA ALA A 92 11.67 5.49 5.53
C ALA A 92 12.72 4.37 5.59
N MET A 93 12.61 3.47 6.58
CA MET A 93 13.49 2.30 6.69
C MET A 93 13.33 1.40 5.47
N VAL A 94 12.09 1.10 5.05
CA VAL A 94 11.83 0.28 3.87
C VAL A 94 12.42 0.91 2.61
N LEU A 95 12.22 2.21 2.40
CA LEU A 95 12.80 2.93 1.26
C LEU A 95 14.33 2.84 1.25
N GLU A 96 14.99 3.07 2.39
CA GLU A 96 16.44 2.93 2.54
C GLU A 96 16.91 1.52 2.12
N ARG A 97 16.21 0.47 2.57
CA ARG A 97 16.53 -0.92 2.21
C ARG A 97 16.28 -1.24 0.75
N MET A 98 15.29 -0.62 0.12
CA MET A 98 15.03 -0.76 -1.32
C MET A 98 16.12 -0.07 -2.14
N LEU A 99 16.55 1.14 -1.76
CA LEU A 99 17.60 1.89 -2.45
C LEU A 99 18.97 1.17 -2.44
N GLN A 100 19.27 0.40 -1.39
CA GLN A 100 20.47 -0.45 -1.33
C GLN A 100 20.46 -1.62 -2.33
N ARG A 101 19.36 -1.82 -3.07
CA ARG A 101 19.14 -2.95 -3.97
C ARG A 101 18.88 -2.54 -5.43
N ILE A 102 18.67 -1.25 -5.69
CA ILE A 102 18.43 -0.71 -7.03
C ILE A 102 19.76 -0.33 -7.69
#